data_AF-A0A1I1VI92-F1
#
_entry.id   AF-A0A1I1VI92-F1
#
_cell.length_a   1.000
_cell.length_b   1.000
_cell.length_c   1.000
_cell.angle_alpha   90.00
_cell.angle_beta   90.00
_cell.angle_gamma   90.00
#
_symmetry.space_group_name_H-M   'P 1'
#
loop_
_entity.id
_entity.type
_entity.pdbx_description
1 polymer ?
#
loop_
_entity_poly.entity_id
_entity_poly.type
_entity_poly.pdbx_seq_one_letter_code
_entity_poly.pdbx_strand_id
1 'polypeptide(L)'
;MQENQEDTDAQKAALREMIDSFFRFAQTPVPWNGVVNDGVATVFHNMLTETAKCSRALSFVPRPSGGPASVVWLAAQLAGVGYRNIQKKMSITCAKKAVQNFRSDFQLASMGAAALQFARRV
;
A
#
# COMPACT_ATOMS: atom_id res chain seq x y z
N MET A 1 1.06 -19.48 -22.27
CA MET A 1 0.42 -18.66 -21.22
C MET A 1 1.37 -18.40 -20.04
N GLN A 2 2.63 -18.01 -20.29
CA GLN A 2 3.63 -17.77 -19.22
C GLN A 2 3.90 -16.27 -19.00
N GLU A 3 3.64 -15.43 -20.01
CA GLU A 3 3.91 -13.99 -19.99
C GLU A 3 3.11 -13.21 -18.93
N ASN A 4 1.86 -13.60 -18.64
CA ASN A 4 1.03 -12.89 -17.66
C ASN A 4 1.40 -13.19 -16.19
N GLN A 5 2.02 -14.34 -15.91
CA GLN A 5 2.35 -14.75 -14.54
C GLN A 5 3.65 -14.10 -14.07
N GLU A 6 4.67 -14.07 -14.93
CA GLU A 6 5.93 -13.34 -14.69
C GLU A 6 5.68 -11.84 -14.48
N ASP A 7 4.75 -11.29 -15.28
CA ASP A 7 4.10 -9.98 -15.13
C ASP A 7 3.77 -9.64 -13.66
N THR A 8 2.84 -10.46 -13.17
CA THR A 8 2.21 -10.37 -11.85
C THR A 8 3.21 -10.52 -10.71
N ASP A 9 4.17 -11.43 -10.84
CA ASP A 9 5.14 -11.70 -9.79
C ASP A 9 6.17 -10.56 -9.66
N ALA A 10 6.55 -9.93 -10.78
CA ALA A 10 7.36 -8.72 -10.76
C ALA A 10 6.64 -7.56 -10.06
N GLN A 11 5.35 -7.38 -10.30
CA GLN A 11 4.56 -6.31 -9.65
C GLN A 11 4.34 -6.57 -8.16
N LYS A 12 4.12 -7.83 -7.77
CA LYS A 12 4.11 -8.22 -6.35
C LYS A 12 5.43 -7.90 -5.67
N ALA A 13 6.56 -8.22 -6.30
CA ALA A 13 7.88 -7.92 -5.77
C ALA A 13 8.11 -6.42 -5.63
N ALA A 14 7.76 -5.63 -6.65
CA ALA A 14 7.85 -4.18 -6.62
C ALA A 14 6.98 -3.58 -5.50
N LEU A 15 5.72 -4.04 -5.37
CA LEU A 15 4.82 -3.56 -4.34
C LEU A 15 5.32 -3.93 -2.93
N ARG A 16 5.87 -5.15 -2.75
CA ARG A 16 6.51 -5.57 -1.51
C ARG A 16 7.65 -4.62 -1.11
N GLU A 17 8.52 -4.27 -2.06
CA GLU A 17 9.63 -3.34 -1.78
C GLU A 17 9.12 -1.96 -1.34
N MET A 18 8.07 -1.45 -1.99
CA MET A 18 7.45 -0.18 -1.62
C MET A 18 6.84 -0.22 -0.22
N ILE A 19 6.16 -1.32 0.13
CA ILE A 19 5.62 -1.58 1.47
C ILE A 19 6.74 -1.60 2.51
N ASP A 20 7.80 -2.37 2.27
CA ASP A 20 8.92 -2.46 3.20
C ASP A 20 9.61 -1.10 3.38
N SER A 21 9.75 -0.34 2.29
CA SER A 21 10.26 1.05 2.33
C SER A 21 9.35 1.98 3.14
N PHE A 22 8.03 1.83 3.04
CA PHE A 22 7.07 2.60 3.82
C PHE A 22 7.25 2.35 5.33
N PHE A 23 7.31 1.08 5.76
CA PHE A 23 7.50 0.74 7.17
C PHE A 23 8.86 1.20 7.71
N ARG A 24 9.93 1.09 6.90
CA ARG A 24 11.26 1.66 7.24
C ARG A 24 11.20 3.17 7.42
N PHE A 25 10.53 3.88 6.50
CA PHE A 25 10.33 5.32 6.59
C PHE A 25 9.51 5.73 7.81
N ALA A 26 8.47 4.96 8.13
CA ALA A 26 7.68 5.15 9.35
C ALA A 26 8.46 4.78 10.62
N GLN A 27 9.65 4.17 10.52
CA GLN A 27 10.46 3.70 11.65
C GLN A 27 9.66 2.77 12.58
N THR A 28 8.84 1.91 11.98
CA THR A 28 7.97 0.97 12.69
C THR A 28 8.33 -0.46 12.31
N PRO A 29 8.23 -1.44 13.23
CA PRO A 29 8.39 -2.84 12.90
C PRO A 29 7.36 -3.26 11.84
N VAL A 30 7.81 -4.10 10.91
CA VAL A 30 7.04 -4.62 9.78
C VAL A 30 6.18 -5.80 10.27
N PRO A 31 4.84 -5.69 10.37
CA PRO A 31 4.00 -6.69 11.03
C PRO A 31 3.42 -7.72 10.05
N TRP A 32 4.15 -8.08 8.98
CA TRP A 32 3.64 -8.99 7.94
C TRP A 32 4.71 -9.97 7.44
N ASN A 33 4.24 -11.06 6.83
CA ASN A 33 5.04 -12.19 6.35
C ASN A 33 5.64 -12.00 4.93
N GLY A 34 5.44 -10.83 4.31
CA GLY A 34 5.92 -10.53 2.96
C GLY A 34 5.03 -11.05 1.82
N VAL A 35 3.85 -11.62 2.12
CA VAL A 35 2.90 -12.11 1.11
C VAL A 35 2.05 -10.97 0.57
N VAL A 36 2.18 -10.68 -0.73
CA VAL A 36 1.42 -9.62 -1.42
C VAL A 36 0.21 -10.20 -2.13
N ASN A 37 -0.96 -9.63 -1.84
CA ASN A 37 -2.25 -9.92 -2.48
C ASN A 37 -3.09 -8.63 -2.59
N ASP A 38 -4.26 -8.71 -3.22
CA ASP A 38 -5.11 -7.53 -3.43
C ASP A 38 -5.64 -6.90 -2.14
N GLY A 39 -5.81 -7.70 -1.08
CA GLY A 39 -6.13 -7.18 0.25
C GLY A 39 -4.98 -6.32 0.80
N VAL A 40 -3.74 -6.79 0.67
CA VAL A 40 -2.54 -6.03 1.06
C VAL A 40 -2.42 -4.74 0.24
N ALA A 41 -2.64 -4.81 -1.07
CA ALA A 41 -2.63 -3.63 -1.94
C ALA A 41 -3.69 -2.60 -1.51
N THR A 42 -4.90 -3.07 -1.20
CA THR A 42 -6.00 -2.22 -0.73
C THR A 42 -5.66 -1.53 0.59
N VAL A 43 -5.22 -2.29 1.60
CA VAL A 43 -4.88 -1.70 2.91
C VAL A 43 -3.68 -0.76 2.79
N PHE A 44 -2.67 -1.13 2.00
CA PHE A 44 -1.51 -0.26 1.76
C PHE A 44 -1.91 1.05 1.07
N HIS A 45 -2.78 0.99 0.08
CA HIS A 45 -3.34 2.19 -0.57
C HIS A 45 -4.07 3.10 0.42
N ASN A 46 -4.85 2.52 1.34
CA ASN A 46 -5.51 3.27 2.41
C ASN A 46 -4.49 3.91 3.37
N MET A 47 -3.40 3.22 3.71
CA MET A 47 -2.31 3.77 4.52
C MET A 47 -1.63 4.96 3.83
N LEU A 48 -1.36 4.85 2.52
CA LEU A 48 -0.82 5.96 1.73
C LEU A 48 -1.79 7.14 1.70
N THR A 49 -3.08 6.88 1.50
CA THR A 49 -4.13 7.90 1.49
C THR A 49 -4.23 8.61 2.84
N GLU A 50 -4.21 7.86 3.95
CA GLU A 50 -4.25 8.44 5.30
C GLU A 50 -2.99 9.25 5.61
N THR A 51 -1.81 8.75 5.22
CA THR A 51 -0.55 9.48 5.34
C THR A 51 -0.58 10.78 4.53
N ALA A 52 -1.20 10.75 3.35
CA ALA A 52 -1.37 11.89 2.49
C ALA A 52 -2.28 12.98 3.08
N LYS A 53 -3.33 12.63 3.84
CA LYS A 53 -4.27 13.61 4.42
C LYS A 53 -3.62 14.63 5.33
N CYS A 54 -2.55 14.26 6.04
CA CYS A 54 -1.79 15.18 6.90
C CYS A 54 -0.39 15.51 6.37
N SER A 55 -0.12 15.24 5.10
CA SER A 55 1.15 15.58 4.45
C SER A 55 0.93 16.31 3.12
N ARG A 56 2.01 16.70 2.44
CA ARG A 56 1.94 17.35 1.12
C ARG A 56 1.84 16.35 -0.02
N ALA A 57 1.58 15.06 0.28
CA ALA A 57 1.58 13.97 -0.68
C ALA A 57 0.19 13.68 -1.29
N LEU A 58 -0.88 14.36 -0.86
CA LEU A 58 -2.26 14.04 -1.27
C LEU A 58 -2.54 14.14 -2.77
N SER A 59 -1.84 15.02 -3.49
CA SER A 59 -1.94 15.12 -4.94
C SER A 59 -1.22 13.99 -5.69
N PHE A 60 -0.35 13.23 -5.00
CA PHE A 60 0.50 12.20 -5.61
C PHE A 60 0.04 10.77 -5.31
N VAL A 61 -0.87 10.58 -4.35
CA VAL A 61 -1.44 9.25 -4.10
C VAL A 61 -2.53 8.98 -5.15
N PRO A 62 -2.35 7.95 -6.01
CA PRO A 62 -3.30 7.65 -7.09
C PRO A 62 -4.64 7.20 -6.49
N ARG A 63 -5.75 7.50 -7.16
CA ARG A 63 -7.10 7.08 -6.74
C ARG A 63 -7.67 6.10 -7.75
N PRO A 64 -8.11 4.90 -7.34
CA PRO A 64 -8.72 3.94 -8.26
C PRO A 64 -10.10 4.44 -8.71
N SER A 65 -10.40 4.32 -10.01
CA SER A 65 -11.64 4.83 -10.62
C SER A 65 -12.83 3.86 -10.53
N GLY A 66 -12.64 2.64 -10.03
CA GLY A 66 -13.64 1.58 -10.15
C GLY A 66 -13.59 0.46 -9.10
N GLY A 67 -12.98 0.68 -7.94
CA GLY A 67 -12.93 -0.33 -6.87
C GLY A 67 -11.71 -0.21 -5.95
N PRO A 68 -11.49 -1.19 -5.07
CA PRO A 68 -10.28 -1.28 -4.26
C PRO A 68 -9.01 -1.37 -5.11
N ALA A 69 -7.87 -0.95 -4.57
CA ALA A 69 -6.59 -1.04 -5.27
C ALA A 69 -6.13 -2.51 -5.37
N SER A 70 -5.98 -3.03 -6.59
CA SER A 70 -5.35 -4.33 -6.84
C SER A 70 -3.82 -4.22 -6.85
N VAL A 71 -3.12 -5.35 -6.72
CA VAL A 71 -1.65 -5.38 -6.75
C VAL A 71 -1.10 -4.78 -8.04
N VAL A 72 -1.58 -5.28 -9.19
CA VAL A 72 -1.10 -4.86 -10.51
C VAL A 72 -1.35 -3.37 -10.71
N TRP A 73 -2.56 -2.91 -10.38
CA TRP A 73 -2.92 -1.50 -10.52
C TRP A 73 -2.05 -0.61 -9.63
N LEU A 74 -1.92 -0.95 -8.34
CA LEU A 74 -1.20 -0.12 -7.40
C LEU A 74 0.31 -0.05 -7.73
N ALA A 75 0.92 -1.18 -8.07
CA ALA A 75 2.31 -1.25 -8.49
C ALA A 75 2.55 -0.35 -9.72
N ALA A 76 1.69 -0.46 -10.75
CA ALA A 76 1.79 0.34 -11.96
C ALA A 76 1.64 1.85 -11.68
N GLN A 77 0.66 2.24 -10.85
CA GLN A 77 0.45 3.66 -10.52
C GLN A 77 1.61 4.24 -9.71
N LEU A 78 2.12 3.51 -8.72
CA LEU A 78 3.24 3.97 -7.91
C LEU A 78 4.56 4.00 -8.71
N ALA A 79 4.71 3.13 -9.71
CA ALA A 79 5.81 3.21 -10.66
C ALA A 79 5.68 4.46 -11.56
N GLY A 80 4.50 4.71 -12.14
CA GLY A 80 4.26 5.84 -13.05
C GLY A 80 4.40 7.21 -12.38
N VAL A 81 3.88 7.39 -11.16
CA VAL A 81 4.02 8.64 -10.39
C VAL A 81 5.41 8.76 -9.72
N GLY A 82 6.07 7.62 -9.52
CA GLY A 82 7.35 7.49 -8.83
C GLY A 82 7.19 7.52 -7.31
N TYR A 83 7.13 6.34 -6.69
CA TYR A 83 6.97 6.17 -5.23
C TYR A 83 7.93 7.03 -4.40
N ARG A 84 9.19 7.20 -4.83
CA ARG A 84 10.17 8.05 -4.15
C ARG A 84 9.75 9.52 -4.09
N ASN A 85 9.03 10.03 -5.10
CA ASN A 85 8.51 11.39 -5.10
C ASN A 85 7.37 11.56 -4.10
N ILE A 86 6.47 10.56 -4.02
CA ILE A 86 5.43 10.49 -2.99
C ILE A 86 6.10 10.52 -1.61
N GLN A 87 7.07 9.64 -1.38
CA GLN A 87 7.75 9.47 -0.10
C GLN A 87 8.45 10.73 0.38
N LYS A 88 9.11 11.49 -0.52
CA LYS A 88 9.72 12.80 -0.18
C LYS A 88 8.72 13.86 0.30
N LYS A 89 7.44 13.72 -0.02
CA LYS A 89 6.37 14.67 0.38
C LYS A 89 5.59 14.17 1.59
N MET A 90 5.81 12.93 2.03
CA MET A 90 5.18 12.35 3.21
C MET A 90 5.81 12.88 4.51
N SER A 91 4.99 12.94 5.56
CA SER A 91 5.45 13.21 6.93
C SER A 91 5.65 11.89 7.66
N ILE A 92 6.78 11.72 8.35
CA ILE A 92 7.07 10.53 9.16
C ILE A 92 5.99 10.36 10.25
N THR A 93 5.56 11.44 10.89
CA THR A 93 4.51 11.41 11.92
C THR A 93 3.18 10.91 11.36
N CYS A 94 2.84 11.33 10.14
CA CYS A 94 1.64 10.85 9.44
C CYS A 94 1.75 9.37 9.06
N ALA A 95 2.91 8.95 8.57
CA ALA A 95 3.16 7.55 8.24
C ALA A 95 3.07 6.65 9.48
N LYS A 96 3.65 7.08 10.61
CA LYS A 96 3.52 6.39 11.91
C LYS A 96 2.06 6.25 12.34
N LYS A 97 1.28 7.33 12.23
CA LYS A 97 -0.16 7.30 12.55
C LYS A 97 -0.93 6.35 11.63
N ALA A 98 -0.64 6.36 10.33
CA ALA A 98 -1.25 5.42 9.39
C ALA A 98 -0.88 3.96 9.74
N VAL A 99 0.38 3.67 10.04
CA VAL A 99 0.79 2.33 10.50
C VAL A 99 0.02 1.92 11.75
N GLN A 100 -0.13 2.81 12.73
CA GLN A 100 -0.89 2.50 13.95
C GLN A 100 -2.36 2.21 13.65
N ASN A 101 -3.00 3.02 12.80
CA ASN A 101 -4.42 2.89 12.45
C ASN A 101 -4.73 1.58 11.70
N PHE A 102 -3.83 1.15 10.81
CA PHE A 102 -4.07 0.03 9.90
C PHE A 102 -3.27 -1.23 10.23
N ARG A 103 -2.57 -1.28 11.38
CA ARG A 103 -1.67 -2.41 11.72
C ARG A 103 -2.37 -3.76 11.65
N SER A 104 -3.49 -3.89 12.36
CA SER A 104 -4.25 -5.15 12.45
C SER A 104 -4.82 -5.54 11.08
N ASP A 105 -5.34 -4.55 10.36
CA ASP A 105 -5.90 -4.69 9.03
C ASP A 105 -4.87 -5.21 8.03
N PHE A 106 -3.67 -4.63 8.07
CA PHE A 106 -2.56 -5.00 7.22
C PHE A 106 -2.08 -6.42 7.52
N GLN A 107 -2.02 -6.80 8.79
CA GLN A 107 -1.66 -8.15 9.22
C GLN A 107 -2.70 -9.18 8.74
N LEU A 108 -3.99 -8.92 8.93
CA LEU A 108 -5.06 -9.80 8.45
C LEU A 108 -5.04 -9.95 6.92
N ALA A 109 -4.88 -8.84 6.21
CA ALA A 109 -4.76 -8.85 4.75
C ALA A 109 -3.56 -9.70 4.27
N SER A 110 -2.41 -9.62 4.95
CA SER A 110 -1.23 -10.43 4.63
C SER A 110 -1.43 -11.94 4.84
N MET A 111 -2.39 -12.33 5.68
CA MET A 111 -2.77 -13.73 5.90
C MET A 111 -3.79 -14.25 4.87
N GLY A 112 -4.23 -13.42 3.93
CA GLY A 112 -5.27 -13.79 2.96
C GLY A 112 -6.67 -13.85 3.57
N ALA A 113 -6.85 -13.41 4.83
CA ALA A 113 -8.16 -13.18 5.40
C ALA A 113 -8.74 -11.96 4.68
N ALA A 114 -9.61 -12.23 3.71
CA ALA A 114 -10.15 -11.26 2.77
C ALA A 114 -10.49 -9.93 3.46
N ALA A 115 -10.02 -8.83 2.86
CA ALA A 115 -10.28 -7.43 3.18
C ALA A 115 -11.78 -7.02 3.13
N LEU A 116 -12.70 -7.98 3.26
CA LEU A 116 -14.16 -7.82 3.24
C LEU A 116 -14.72 -7.02 4.43
N GLN A 117 -13.90 -6.65 5.42
CA GLN A 117 -14.37 -5.82 6.55
C GLN A 117 -14.24 -4.30 6.32
N PHE A 118 -13.57 -3.83 5.26
CA PHE A 118 -13.26 -2.41 5.10
C PHE A 118 -14.34 -1.53 4.48
N ALA A 119 -15.49 -2.10 4.11
CA ALA A 119 -16.64 -1.32 3.64
C ALA A 119 -17.44 -0.63 4.77
N ARG A 120 -17.04 -0.77 6.05
CA ARG A 120 -17.86 -0.32 7.20
C ARG A 120 -17.41 0.97 7.92
N ARG A 121 -16.41 1.69 7.43
CA ARG A 121 -16.08 3.03 7.95
C ARG A 121 -15.67 3.97 6.82
N VAL A 122 -16.67 4.45 6.09
CA VAL A 122 -16.63 5.77 5.45
C VAL A 122 -17.65 6.63 6.18
#